data_AF-A0A2L2WJW4-F1
#
_entry.id   AF-A0A2L2WJW4-F1
#
_cell.length_a   1.000
_cell.length_b   1.000
_cell.length_c   1.000
_cell.angle_alpha   90.00
_cell.angle_beta   90.00
_cell.angle_gamma   90.00
#
_symmetry.space_group_name_H-M   'P 1'
#
loop_
_entity.id
_entity.type
_entity.pdbx_description
1 polymer ?
#
loop_
_entity_poly.entity_id
_entity_poly.type
_entity_poly.pdbx_seq_one_letter_code
_entity_poly.pdbx_strand_id
1 'polypeptide(L)'
;MMRKDFKTAAAIFVMATTALTATAQIPAGYYASLKGKKGAELKNAIHEIIKNAKVLDYGNGNGTTWYGFYSTDQAEDGMVIDRYSNDKRYFGAKGSAVSGMNIEHSFPKSWWGGSKNQAYKDLYNLMPCEEKINSSKQNYPMGKVTTVTTDNGCTRIGTGTNGYQLWEPADKWKGDFARGYMYMATAYQNLTWSGTQANQILTQGYYPTLKEWAYTLYIEWAKTDIVDELEIKRNNEVSKIQGNRNPFVDFPNLMEYVWGDSITYAFDPETTVKADEYIDDGGGDNPDPNEENILQVDFTTDGGGFTQNASTLPYEGFNVWRRDNQYGWIATAYYDNSGHDSDASLISPEIDLTEYAGANLSFTHAVNHRSTHSPQDVLDVEIICDGQATPLTGFTWPAGNSWAFNNSGDISLDAFAGKKIRVAFHYRSTTAENMQWEIKNISVSGTASTSSIGDVTDRNTGIDFDRKYEMYSPDGRKLDKTIPHSGIIIIRQDGKTIKAVMR
;
A
#
# COMPACT_ATOMS: atom_id res chain seq x y z
N MET A 1 36.20 58.43 40.60
CA MET A 1 36.73 57.56 39.53
C MET A 1 35.93 56.27 39.55
N MET A 2 35.34 55.89 38.40
CA MET A 2 34.60 54.65 38.06
C MET A 2 33.19 54.39 38.62
N ARG A 3 32.21 54.60 37.72
CA ARG A 3 30.92 53.89 37.62
C ARG A 3 31.15 52.40 37.34
N LYS A 4 30.22 51.52 37.73
CA LYS A 4 29.68 50.44 36.86
C LYS A 4 28.47 49.72 37.50
N ASP A 5 27.33 50.03 36.90
CA ASP A 5 26.06 49.32 36.75
C ASP A 5 25.98 47.85 37.20
N PHE A 6 24.99 47.57 38.05
CA PHE A 6 24.43 46.22 38.26
C PHE A 6 23.53 45.87 37.06
N LYS A 7 23.92 44.86 36.28
CA LYS A 7 23.01 44.15 35.36
C LYS A 7 22.84 42.72 35.85
N THR A 8 21.65 42.42 36.34
CA THR A 8 21.18 41.07 36.66
C THR A 8 21.02 40.29 35.34
N ALA A 9 21.79 39.23 35.15
CA ALA A 9 21.57 38.26 34.09
C ALA A 9 20.97 37.00 34.70
N ALA A 10 19.67 36.78 34.48
CA ALA A 10 19.02 35.52 34.78
C ALA A 10 19.37 34.52 33.66
N ALA A 11 20.16 33.50 33.97
CA ALA A 11 20.37 32.37 33.08
C ALA A 11 19.22 31.37 33.27
N ILE A 12 18.26 31.35 32.35
CA ILE A 12 17.26 30.29 32.25
C ILE A 12 17.92 29.11 31.55
N PHE A 13 18.17 28.04 32.30
CA PHE A 13 18.65 26.77 31.75
C PHE A 13 17.43 25.97 31.28
N VAL A 14 17.08 26.08 29.99
CA VAL A 14 16.09 25.20 29.37
C VAL A 14 16.78 23.86 29.11
N MET A 15 16.62 22.90 30.02
CA MET A 15 16.90 21.50 29.71
C MET A 15 15.77 21.00 28.79
N ALA A 16 16.03 21.00 27.48
CA ALA A 16 15.22 20.26 26.54
C ALA A 16 15.47 18.76 26.79
N THR A 17 14.60 18.12 27.57
CA THR A 17 14.52 16.66 27.60
C THR A 17 13.86 16.19 26.32
N THR A 18 14.67 15.85 25.32
CA THR A 18 14.20 15.01 24.22
C THR A 18 13.88 13.63 24.80
N ALA A 19 12.59 13.34 24.96
CA ALA A 19 12.14 12.00 25.24
C ALA A 19 12.43 11.16 23.99
N LEU A 20 13.55 10.44 23.99
CA LEU A 20 13.80 9.36 23.05
C LEU A 20 12.76 8.27 23.33
N THR A 21 11.75 8.17 22.47
CA THR A 21 10.92 6.99 22.38
C THR A 21 11.83 5.84 21.96
N ALA A 22 12.21 4.99 22.92
CA ALA A 22 12.89 3.75 22.61
C ALA A 22 11.91 2.84 21.87
N THR A 23 11.96 2.83 20.53
CA THR A 23 11.39 1.74 19.74
C THR A 23 12.09 0.47 20.23
N ALA A 24 11.32 -0.58 20.53
CA ALA A 24 11.89 -1.83 21.01
C ALA A 24 12.53 -2.54 19.82
N GLN A 25 13.78 -2.17 19.50
CA GLN A 25 14.53 -2.75 18.41
C GLN A 25 14.65 -4.27 18.58
N ILE A 26 14.63 -5.00 17.46
CA ILE A 26 14.89 -6.45 17.43
C ILE A 26 16.15 -6.75 18.28
N PRO A 27 16.07 -7.61 19.31
CA PRO A 27 17.22 -7.85 20.17
C PRO A 27 18.43 -8.34 19.35
N ALA A 28 19.62 -7.84 19.67
CA ALA A 28 20.83 -8.21 18.95
C ALA A 28 21.02 -9.73 18.94
N GLY A 29 21.20 -10.31 17.75
CA GLY A 29 21.38 -11.75 17.57
C GLY A 29 20.10 -12.59 17.69
N TYR A 30 18.92 -12.01 17.95
CA TYR A 30 17.66 -12.75 18.12
C TYR A 30 17.35 -13.68 16.94
N TYR A 31 17.66 -13.25 15.71
CA TYR A 31 17.44 -14.01 14.48
C TYR A 31 18.69 -14.68 13.91
N ALA A 32 19.83 -14.67 14.60
CA ALA A 32 21.11 -15.15 14.06
C ALA A 32 21.07 -16.60 13.56
N SER A 33 20.24 -17.46 14.17
CA SER A 33 20.07 -18.87 13.78
C SER A 33 19.33 -19.08 12.45
N LEU A 34 18.73 -18.03 11.88
CA LEU A 34 18.06 -18.07 10.57
C LEU A 34 19.06 -17.98 9.41
N LYS A 35 20.29 -17.49 9.65
CA LYS A 35 21.29 -17.27 8.61
C LYS A 35 21.62 -18.57 7.87
N GLY A 36 21.56 -18.53 6.54
CA GLY A 36 21.87 -19.65 5.67
C GLY A 36 20.72 -20.64 5.45
N LYS A 37 19.63 -20.55 6.23
CA LYS A 37 18.49 -21.46 6.18
C LYS A 37 17.57 -21.16 4.98
N LYS A 38 16.83 -22.16 4.52
CA LYS A 38 15.97 -22.07 3.31
C LYS A 38 14.66 -22.84 3.48
N GLY A 39 13.57 -22.38 2.86
CA GLY A 39 12.31 -23.11 2.73
C GLY A 39 11.84 -23.77 4.03
N ALA A 40 11.60 -25.09 4.00
CA ALA A 40 11.18 -25.85 5.17
C ALA A 40 12.16 -25.81 6.35
N GLU A 41 13.47 -25.78 6.09
CA GLU A 41 14.49 -25.65 7.13
C GLU A 41 14.43 -24.29 7.81
N LEU A 42 14.20 -23.23 7.04
CA LEU A 42 13.99 -21.87 7.54
C LEU A 42 12.71 -21.79 8.36
N LYS A 43 11.59 -22.34 7.87
CA LYS A 43 10.32 -22.39 8.63
C LYS A 43 10.51 -23.03 10.01
N ASN A 44 11.21 -24.16 10.06
CA ASN A 44 11.51 -24.85 11.30
C ASN A 44 12.44 -24.03 12.21
N ALA A 45 13.47 -23.38 11.66
CA ALA A 45 14.34 -22.51 12.45
C ALA A 45 13.57 -21.32 13.04
N ILE A 46 12.63 -20.73 12.29
CA ILE A 46 11.74 -19.68 12.78
C ILE A 46 10.88 -20.21 13.93
N HIS A 47 10.23 -21.37 13.75
CA HIS A 47 9.45 -22.02 14.79
C HIS A 47 10.25 -22.18 16.10
N GLU A 48 11.48 -22.68 16.02
CA GLU A 48 12.32 -22.86 17.21
C GLU A 48 12.59 -21.56 17.98
N ILE A 49 12.69 -20.43 17.28
CA ILE A 49 12.85 -19.10 17.90
C ILE A 49 11.55 -18.65 18.59
N ILE A 50 10.40 -18.78 17.92
CA ILE A 50 9.17 -18.10 18.32
C ILE A 50 8.17 -18.97 19.09
N LYS A 51 8.38 -20.30 19.17
CA LYS A 51 7.40 -21.26 19.73
C LYS A 51 7.10 -21.08 21.22
N ASN A 52 8.03 -20.50 21.98
CA ASN A 52 7.87 -20.32 23.43
C ASN A 52 7.50 -18.86 23.71
N ALA A 53 6.24 -18.62 24.10
CA ALA A 53 5.73 -17.29 24.40
C ALA A 53 5.20 -17.21 25.84
N LYS A 54 5.53 -16.13 26.55
CA LYS A 54 4.97 -15.81 27.85
C LYS A 54 3.58 -15.20 27.69
N VAL A 55 2.57 -16.05 27.60
CA VAL A 55 1.18 -15.61 27.39
C VAL A 55 0.51 -15.11 28.66
N LEU A 56 -0.33 -14.09 28.52
CA LEU A 56 -1.24 -13.60 29.55
C LEU A 56 -2.33 -14.65 29.86
N ASP A 57 -3.12 -14.41 30.91
CA ASP A 57 -4.36 -15.13 31.11
C ASP A 57 -5.46 -14.63 30.15
N TYR A 58 -6.42 -15.48 29.84
CA TYR A 58 -7.48 -15.10 28.91
C TYR A 58 -8.60 -14.36 29.63
N GLY A 59 -9.02 -13.20 29.10
CA GLY A 59 -10.19 -12.47 29.60
C GLY A 59 -9.88 -11.04 30.05
N ASN A 60 -10.57 -10.58 31.10
CA ASN A 60 -10.49 -9.23 31.65
C ASN A 60 -9.87 -9.23 33.07
N GLY A 61 -9.26 -8.11 33.45
CA GLY A 61 -8.53 -7.94 34.71
C GLY A 61 -7.03 -7.71 34.51
N ASN A 62 -6.31 -7.59 35.62
CA ASN A 62 -4.85 -7.42 35.58
C ASN A 62 -4.17 -8.71 35.10
N GLY A 63 -3.22 -8.59 34.17
CA GLY A 63 -2.49 -9.76 33.64
C GLY A 63 -3.27 -10.63 32.66
N THR A 64 -4.40 -10.13 32.11
CA THR A 64 -5.21 -10.85 31.12
C THR A 64 -5.17 -10.21 29.72
N THR A 65 -5.80 -10.85 28.72
CA THR A 65 -5.84 -10.36 27.34
C THR A 65 -6.24 -8.89 27.19
N TRP A 66 -7.33 -8.43 27.83
CA TRP A 66 -7.76 -7.03 27.76
C TRP A 66 -6.75 -6.05 28.39
N TYR A 67 -5.91 -6.51 29.33
CA TYR A 67 -4.79 -5.73 29.84
C TYR A 67 -3.68 -5.57 28.79
N GLY A 68 -3.44 -6.62 28.00
CA GLY A 68 -2.55 -6.59 26.84
C GLY A 68 -3.06 -5.65 25.74
N PHE A 69 -4.32 -5.81 25.31
CA PHE A 69 -4.95 -4.97 24.28
C PHE A 69 -4.91 -3.48 24.59
N TYR A 70 -5.02 -3.10 25.86
CA TYR A 70 -4.86 -1.71 26.26
C TYR A 70 -3.50 -1.11 25.85
N SER A 71 -2.46 -1.92 25.74
CA SER A 71 -1.11 -1.47 25.36
C SER A 71 -0.80 -1.76 23.89
N THR A 72 -1.37 -2.83 23.31
CA THR A 72 -1.04 -3.30 21.96
C THR A 72 -1.98 -2.79 20.87
N ASP A 73 -3.21 -2.41 21.24
CA ASP A 73 -4.30 -2.12 20.31
C ASP A 73 -5.05 -0.82 20.66
N GLN A 74 -4.38 0.11 21.37
CA GLN A 74 -4.90 1.43 21.71
C GLN A 74 -4.26 2.51 20.83
N ALA A 75 -5.09 3.30 20.15
CA ALA A 75 -4.68 4.51 19.43
C ALA A 75 -4.37 5.66 20.40
N GLU A 76 -3.73 6.73 19.93
CA GLU A 76 -3.27 7.83 20.79
C GLU A 76 -4.41 8.55 21.54
N ASP A 77 -5.58 8.63 20.92
CA ASP A 77 -6.80 9.22 21.49
C ASP A 77 -7.55 8.25 22.44
N GLY A 78 -7.01 7.05 22.67
CA GLY A 78 -7.60 6.01 23.49
C GLY A 78 -8.60 5.10 22.78
N MET A 79 -8.83 5.31 21.47
CA MET A 79 -9.69 4.46 20.65
C MET A 79 -9.10 3.05 20.54
N VAL A 80 -9.97 2.04 20.47
CA VAL A 80 -9.60 0.66 20.17
C VAL A 80 -9.29 0.54 18.69
N ILE A 81 -8.13 -0.02 18.36
CA ILE A 81 -7.76 -0.40 17.00
C ILE A 81 -8.47 -1.73 16.68
N ASP A 82 -9.72 -1.63 16.24
CA ASP A 82 -10.49 -2.76 15.74
C ASP A 82 -10.20 -2.95 14.24
N ARG A 83 -9.49 -4.02 13.90
CA ARG A 83 -9.14 -4.32 12.50
C ARG A 83 -10.30 -4.95 11.72
N TYR A 84 -11.38 -5.31 12.40
CA TYR A 84 -12.55 -5.96 11.81
C TYR A 84 -13.73 -5.02 11.57
N SER A 85 -13.71 -3.81 12.14
CA SER A 85 -14.83 -2.87 12.08
C SER A 85 -14.37 -1.41 12.09
N ASN A 86 -15.11 -0.54 11.41
CA ASN A 86 -14.95 0.91 11.51
C ASN A 86 -15.66 1.52 12.74
N ASP A 87 -16.34 0.69 13.55
CA ASP A 87 -17.04 1.12 14.75
C ASP A 87 -16.07 1.68 15.79
N LYS A 88 -16.25 2.96 16.15
CA LYS A 88 -15.41 3.64 17.14
C LYS A 88 -15.80 3.23 18.55
N ARG A 89 -14.86 2.61 19.26
CA ARG A 89 -14.96 2.30 20.69
C ARG A 89 -13.68 2.70 21.40
N TYR A 90 -13.74 2.91 22.71
CA TYR A 90 -12.62 3.42 23.49
C TYR A 90 -12.33 2.51 24.68
N PHE A 91 -11.06 2.37 25.01
CA PHE A 91 -10.69 1.68 26.24
C PHE A 91 -11.13 2.48 27.46
N GLY A 92 -11.64 1.77 28.47
CA GLY A 92 -11.83 2.30 29.81
C GLY A 92 -10.58 2.16 30.67
N ALA A 93 -10.72 1.69 31.90
CA ALA A 93 -9.57 1.34 32.73
C ALA A 93 -8.77 0.17 32.12
N LYS A 94 -7.45 0.18 32.32
CA LYS A 94 -6.57 -0.87 31.83
C LYS A 94 -6.99 -2.24 32.37
N GLY A 95 -7.19 -3.20 31.46
CA GLY A 95 -7.67 -4.55 31.79
C GLY A 95 -9.19 -4.73 31.75
N SER A 96 -9.97 -3.65 31.64
CA SER A 96 -11.42 -3.74 31.44
C SER A 96 -11.75 -4.14 30.00
N ALA A 97 -12.73 -5.03 29.86
CA ALA A 97 -13.31 -5.31 28.55
C ALA A 97 -14.06 -4.09 28.02
N VAL A 98 -13.99 -3.88 26.71
CA VAL A 98 -14.74 -2.80 26.05
C VAL A 98 -16.12 -3.33 25.68
N SER A 99 -17.17 -2.58 26.03
CA SER A 99 -18.56 -2.98 25.78
C SER A 99 -18.83 -3.16 24.28
N GLY A 100 -19.45 -4.28 23.89
CA GLY A 100 -19.72 -4.58 22.48
C GLY A 100 -18.53 -5.18 21.74
N MET A 101 -17.48 -5.60 22.45
CA MET A 101 -16.29 -6.21 21.85
C MET A 101 -15.94 -7.57 22.45
N ASN A 102 -15.48 -8.46 21.59
CA ASN A 102 -14.93 -9.76 21.91
C ASN A 102 -13.40 -9.76 21.80
N ILE A 103 -12.80 -10.78 22.41
CA ILE A 103 -11.44 -11.22 22.08
C ILE A 103 -11.59 -12.20 20.91
N GLU A 104 -11.16 -11.78 19.72
CA GLU A 104 -11.22 -12.61 18.52
C GLU A 104 -9.96 -13.45 18.34
N HIS A 105 -10.14 -14.71 17.96
CA HIS A 105 -9.08 -15.60 17.51
C HIS A 105 -9.01 -15.52 15.98
N SER A 106 -8.15 -14.64 15.45
CA SER A 106 -8.03 -14.42 14.00
C SER A 106 -7.83 -15.74 13.25
N PHE A 107 -6.85 -16.53 13.71
CA PHE A 107 -6.71 -17.95 13.39
C PHE A 107 -7.58 -18.77 14.37
N PRO A 108 -8.71 -19.36 13.90
CA PRO A 108 -9.75 -19.85 14.79
C PRO A 108 -9.31 -21.00 15.70
N LYS A 109 -9.61 -20.89 16.99
CA LYS A 109 -9.32 -21.94 17.98
C LYS A 109 -9.92 -23.30 17.69
N SER A 110 -11.05 -23.34 16.99
CA SER A 110 -11.68 -24.59 16.59
C SER A 110 -10.81 -25.40 15.64
N TRP A 111 -9.88 -24.76 14.92
CA TRP A 111 -9.01 -25.41 13.95
C TRP A 111 -7.97 -26.33 14.61
N TRP A 112 -7.71 -26.22 15.92
CA TRP A 112 -6.88 -27.16 16.68
C TRP A 112 -7.66 -27.86 17.81
N GLY A 113 -8.99 -27.92 17.68
CA GLY A 113 -9.87 -28.58 18.65
C GLY A 113 -10.20 -27.74 19.90
N GLY A 114 -9.82 -26.45 19.93
CA GLY A 114 -10.24 -25.51 20.97
C GLY A 114 -9.49 -25.64 22.31
N SER A 115 -8.39 -26.40 22.35
CA SER A 115 -7.58 -26.51 23.56
C SER A 115 -7.03 -25.13 23.98
N LYS A 116 -7.09 -24.85 25.29
CA LYS A 116 -6.66 -23.57 25.90
C LYS A 116 -5.14 -23.52 26.12
N ASN A 117 -4.38 -23.88 25.09
CA ASN A 117 -2.92 -23.88 25.08
C ASN A 117 -2.35 -22.46 24.85
N GLN A 118 -1.05 -22.35 24.58
CA GLN A 118 -0.41 -21.06 24.28
C GLN A 118 -1.05 -20.34 23.07
N ALA A 119 -1.36 -21.07 21.99
CA ALA A 119 -2.01 -20.51 20.78
C ALA A 119 -3.37 -19.87 21.08
N TYR A 120 -4.09 -20.36 22.11
CA TYR A 120 -5.35 -19.78 22.56
C TYR A 120 -5.17 -18.38 23.19
N LYS A 121 -3.98 -18.07 23.72
CA LYS A 121 -3.72 -16.87 24.52
C LYS A 121 -2.70 -15.92 23.88
N ASP A 122 -2.22 -16.25 22.69
CA ASP A 122 -1.18 -15.52 21.97
C ASP A 122 -1.71 -14.21 21.38
N LEU A 123 -1.15 -13.07 21.80
CA LEU A 123 -1.54 -11.74 21.34
C LEU A 123 -1.22 -11.47 19.87
N TYR A 124 -0.39 -12.28 19.20
CA TYR A 124 -0.26 -12.24 17.73
C TYR A 124 -1.45 -12.88 17.01
N ASN A 125 -2.25 -13.71 17.70
CA ASN A 125 -3.49 -14.29 17.20
C ASN A 125 -4.76 -13.60 17.72
N LEU A 126 -4.65 -12.99 18.90
CA LEU A 126 -5.76 -12.35 19.58
C LEU A 126 -5.84 -10.88 19.22
N MET A 127 -7.04 -10.43 18.84
CA MET A 127 -7.32 -9.02 18.56
C MET A 127 -8.67 -8.61 19.17
N PRO A 128 -8.84 -7.34 19.58
CA PRO A 128 -10.17 -6.82 19.92
C PRO A 128 -11.03 -6.75 18.66
N CYS A 129 -12.30 -7.14 18.76
CA CYS A 129 -13.20 -7.21 17.61
C CYS A 129 -14.64 -6.91 18.02
N GLU A 130 -15.36 -6.12 17.23
CA GLU A 130 -16.80 -5.89 17.33
C GLU A 130 -17.60 -7.21 17.44
N GLU A 131 -18.47 -7.31 18.45
CA GLU A 131 -19.18 -8.56 18.80
C GLU A 131 -20.00 -9.17 17.65
N LYS A 132 -20.67 -8.33 16.85
CA LYS A 132 -21.54 -8.79 15.75
C LYS A 132 -20.71 -9.34 14.59
N ILE A 133 -19.66 -8.66 14.14
CA ILE A 133 -18.80 -9.14 13.06
C ILE A 133 -18.00 -10.37 13.50
N ASN A 134 -17.57 -10.42 14.76
CA ASN A 134 -16.98 -11.61 15.36
C ASN A 134 -17.90 -12.82 15.24
N SER A 135 -19.18 -12.63 15.57
CA SER A 135 -20.20 -13.68 15.48
C SER A 135 -20.50 -14.09 14.03
N SER A 136 -20.47 -13.15 13.08
CA SER A 136 -20.69 -13.44 11.66
C SER A 136 -19.49 -14.15 11.01
N LYS A 137 -18.26 -13.78 11.38
CA LYS A 137 -17.00 -14.31 10.82
C LYS A 137 -16.83 -15.81 11.08
N GLN A 138 -17.37 -16.31 12.19
CA GLN A 138 -17.33 -17.73 12.55
C GLN A 138 -15.88 -18.26 12.53
N ASN A 139 -15.68 -19.49 12.07
CA ASN A 139 -14.37 -20.11 11.87
C ASN A 139 -13.98 -20.20 10.39
N TYR A 140 -14.52 -19.32 9.53
CA TYR A 140 -14.23 -19.36 8.11
C TYR A 140 -12.75 -19.07 7.82
N PRO A 141 -12.15 -19.69 6.80
CA PRO A 141 -10.81 -19.32 6.35
C PRO A 141 -10.78 -17.90 5.80
N MET A 142 -9.61 -17.28 5.90
CA MET A 142 -9.38 -15.98 5.31
C MET A 142 -9.07 -16.11 3.82
N GLY A 143 -9.77 -15.36 2.97
CA GLY A 143 -9.52 -15.34 1.52
C GLY A 143 -10.43 -14.38 0.75
N LYS A 144 -10.23 -14.26 -0.58
CA LYS A 144 -11.02 -13.36 -1.45
C LYS A 144 -12.50 -13.80 -1.50
N VAL A 145 -13.42 -12.92 -1.09
CA VAL A 145 -14.87 -13.15 -1.14
C VAL A 145 -15.43 -12.58 -2.44
N THR A 146 -16.08 -13.43 -3.25
CA THR A 146 -16.70 -13.01 -4.52
C THR A 146 -18.20 -12.82 -4.43
N THR A 147 -18.87 -13.61 -3.58
CA THR A 147 -20.30 -13.46 -3.30
C THR A 147 -20.48 -13.10 -1.84
N VAL A 148 -20.72 -11.82 -1.58
CA VAL A 148 -20.81 -11.26 -0.23
C VAL A 148 -22.18 -11.55 0.40
N THR A 149 -22.17 -12.04 1.65
CA THR A 149 -23.37 -12.24 2.47
C THR A 149 -23.40 -11.32 3.70
N THR A 150 -22.25 -10.84 4.16
CA THR A 150 -22.13 -9.83 5.21
C THR A 150 -20.98 -8.91 4.89
N ASP A 151 -21.18 -7.61 5.10
CA ASP A 151 -20.18 -6.57 4.92
C ASP A 151 -20.41 -5.46 5.96
N ASN A 152 -19.35 -5.00 6.61
CA ASN A 152 -19.37 -3.84 7.50
C ASN A 152 -18.37 -2.74 7.09
N GLY A 153 -17.83 -2.81 5.86
CA GLY A 153 -16.79 -1.91 5.35
C GLY A 153 -15.36 -2.21 5.82
N CYS A 154 -15.17 -3.16 6.75
CA CYS A 154 -13.85 -3.65 7.17
C CYS A 154 -13.69 -5.16 7.05
N THR A 155 -14.78 -5.91 7.05
CA THR A 155 -14.81 -7.38 6.96
C THR A 155 -15.95 -7.77 6.04
N ARG A 156 -15.61 -8.51 4.97
CA ARG A 156 -16.57 -9.18 4.11
C ARG A 156 -16.62 -10.66 4.46
N ILE A 157 -17.81 -11.24 4.46
CA ILE A 157 -18.02 -12.69 4.63
C ILE A 157 -18.88 -13.17 3.49
N GLY A 158 -18.61 -14.36 2.98
CA GLY A 158 -19.37 -14.92 1.89
C GLY A 158 -18.67 -16.10 1.23
N THR A 159 -18.96 -16.32 -0.05
CA THR A 159 -18.37 -17.42 -0.81
C THR A 159 -17.24 -16.91 -1.72
N GLY A 160 -16.13 -17.63 -1.77
CA GLY A 160 -15.05 -17.40 -2.75
C GLY A 160 -15.24 -18.19 -4.05
N THR A 161 -14.36 -17.96 -5.03
CA THR A 161 -14.35 -18.69 -6.32
C THR A 161 -14.12 -20.19 -6.16
N ASN A 162 -13.45 -20.60 -5.08
CA ASN A 162 -13.23 -22.00 -4.69
C ASN A 162 -14.47 -22.67 -4.07
N GLY A 163 -15.58 -21.94 -3.92
CA GLY A 163 -16.83 -22.43 -3.32
C GLY A 163 -16.79 -22.50 -1.79
N TYR A 164 -15.71 -22.07 -1.13
CA TYR A 164 -15.60 -22.07 0.32
C TYR A 164 -16.31 -20.85 0.91
N GLN A 165 -16.89 -21.03 2.11
CA GLN A 165 -17.25 -19.88 2.96
C GLN A 165 -15.97 -19.27 3.51
N LEU A 166 -15.76 -17.98 3.24
CA LEU A 166 -14.56 -17.23 3.56
C LEU A 166 -14.92 -15.92 4.26
N TRP A 167 -13.94 -15.34 4.95
CA TRP A 167 -13.96 -13.94 5.31
C TRP A 167 -12.77 -13.22 4.67
N GLU A 168 -12.94 -11.93 4.39
CA GLU A 168 -11.93 -11.07 3.77
C GLU A 168 -11.82 -9.78 4.57
N PRO A 169 -10.63 -9.39 5.04
CA PRO A 169 -10.41 -8.07 5.62
C PRO A 169 -10.42 -6.98 4.53
N ALA A 170 -10.67 -5.74 4.94
CA ALA A 170 -10.44 -4.56 4.10
C ALA A 170 -8.97 -4.42 3.72
N ASP A 171 -8.71 -3.73 2.60
CA ASP A 171 -7.40 -3.72 1.96
C ASP A 171 -6.27 -3.25 2.88
N LYS A 172 -6.51 -2.20 3.68
CA LYS A 172 -5.58 -1.67 4.69
C LYS A 172 -5.24 -2.60 5.87
N TRP A 173 -5.82 -3.79 5.93
CA TRP A 173 -5.56 -4.78 6.99
C TRP A 173 -5.16 -6.16 6.44
N LYS A 174 -5.09 -6.31 5.11
CA LYS A 174 -4.83 -7.60 4.46
C LYS A 174 -3.46 -8.15 4.84
N GLY A 175 -2.46 -7.28 4.94
CA GLY A 175 -1.08 -7.58 5.30
C GLY A 175 -0.95 -7.96 6.77
N ASP A 176 -1.55 -7.17 7.67
CA ASP A 176 -1.58 -7.45 9.11
C ASP A 176 -2.09 -8.87 9.39
N PHE A 177 -3.24 -9.22 8.81
CA PHE A 177 -3.82 -10.54 8.99
C PHE A 177 -3.03 -11.63 8.28
N ALA A 178 -2.49 -11.37 7.09
CA ALA A 178 -1.65 -12.33 6.36
C ALA A 178 -0.40 -12.70 7.17
N ARG A 179 0.33 -11.71 7.69
CA ARG A 179 1.51 -11.90 8.56
C ARG A 179 1.15 -12.59 9.87
N GLY A 180 -0.04 -12.30 10.44
CA GLY A 180 -0.58 -13.02 11.59
C GLY A 180 -0.87 -14.50 11.30
N TYR A 181 -1.49 -14.82 10.16
CA TYR A 181 -1.77 -16.20 9.75
C TYR A 181 -0.48 -16.99 9.47
N MET A 182 0.51 -16.38 8.81
CA MET A 182 1.83 -16.98 8.57
C MET A 182 2.59 -17.24 9.88
N TYR A 183 2.51 -16.30 10.83
CA TYR A 183 3.02 -16.48 12.18
C TYR A 183 2.39 -17.71 12.85
N MET A 184 1.05 -17.82 12.86
CA MET A 184 0.36 -18.94 13.50
C MET A 184 0.70 -20.29 12.87
N ALA A 185 0.75 -20.35 11.55
CA ALA A 185 1.14 -21.55 10.80
C ALA A 185 2.60 -21.97 11.05
N THR A 186 3.45 -21.06 11.52
CA THR A 186 4.87 -21.32 11.80
C THR A 186 5.10 -21.62 13.27
N ALA A 187 4.66 -20.73 14.17
CA ALA A 187 4.82 -20.85 15.62
C ALA A 187 4.18 -22.14 16.16
N TYR A 188 3.03 -22.53 15.62
CA TYR A 188 2.25 -23.66 16.11
C TYR A 188 2.16 -24.83 15.12
N GLN A 189 3.17 -24.96 14.25
CA GLN A 189 3.23 -26.02 13.23
C GLN A 189 3.13 -27.46 13.77
N ASN A 190 3.33 -27.67 15.07
CA ASN A 190 3.22 -28.95 15.76
C ASN A 190 1.81 -29.30 16.24
N LEU A 191 0.83 -28.41 16.08
CA LEU A 191 -0.56 -28.70 16.41
C LEU A 191 -1.20 -29.60 15.34
N THR A 192 -2.16 -30.43 15.77
CA THR A 192 -3.01 -31.18 14.87
C THR A 192 -4.18 -30.32 14.43
N TRP A 193 -4.23 -30.00 13.14
CA TRP A 193 -5.32 -29.21 12.57
C TRP A 193 -6.55 -30.08 12.32
N SER A 194 -7.75 -29.57 12.55
CA SER A 194 -8.98 -30.34 12.44
C SER A 194 -10.19 -29.46 12.11
N GLY A 195 -11.22 -30.08 11.53
CA GLY A 195 -12.44 -29.40 11.09
C GLY A 195 -12.41 -29.02 9.61
N THR A 196 -13.60 -28.91 9.03
CA THR A 196 -13.79 -28.68 7.59
C THR A 196 -13.11 -27.38 7.13
N GLN A 197 -13.31 -26.29 7.87
CA GLN A 197 -12.73 -24.98 7.54
C GLN A 197 -11.20 -25.00 7.64
N ALA A 198 -10.63 -25.58 8.69
CA ALA A 198 -9.18 -25.74 8.82
C ALA A 198 -8.60 -26.51 7.64
N ASN A 199 -9.24 -27.62 7.25
CA ASN A 199 -8.80 -28.45 6.13
C ASN A 199 -8.93 -27.78 4.76
N GLN A 200 -9.63 -26.64 4.63
CA GLN A 200 -9.67 -25.88 3.38
C GLN A 200 -8.35 -25.11 3.15
N ILE A 201 -7.67 -24.73 4.22
CA ILE A 201 -6.51 -23.80 4.22
C ILE A 201 -5.22 -24.44 4.75
N LEU A 202 -5.31 -25.48 5.58
CA LEU A 202 -4.15 -26.11 6.22
C LEU A 202 -3.87 -27.53 5.69
N THR A 203 -2.63 -27.93 5.88
CA THR A 203 -2.09 -29.28 5.68
C THR A 203 -1.57 -29.80 7.03
N GLN A 204 -1.57 -31.12 7.22
CA GLN A 204 -0.96 -31.73 8.39
C GLN A 204 0.57 -31.74 8.27
N GLY A 205 1.25 -31.69 9.41
CA GLY A 205 2.71 -31.69 9.48
C GLY A 205 3.32 -30.29 9.44
N TYR A 206 4.65 -30.25 9.45
CA TYR A 206 5.41 -29.02 9.74
C TYR A 206 5.59 -28.13 8.51
N TYR A 207 5.54 -28.67 7.29
CA TYR A 207 5.67 -27.91 6.06
C TYR A 207 4.79 -28.50 4.96
N PRO A 208 4.08 -27.68 4.16
CA PRO A 208 4.03 -26.21 4.19
C PRO A 208 3.14 -25.64 5.30
N THR A 209 2.35 -26.48 5.98
CA THR A 209 1.29 -26.10 6.94
C THR A 209 0.15 -25.33 6.29
N LEU A 210 0.40 -24.20 5.62
CA LEU A 210 -0.57 -23.55 4.74
C LEU A 210 -0.64 -24.27 3.39
N LYS A 211 -1.83 -24.38 2.80
CA LYS A 211 -1.98 -24.82 1.41
C LYS A 211 -1.49 -23.74 0.45
N GLU A 212 -1.11 -24.18 -0.74
CA GLU A 212 -0.56 -23.30 -1.80
C GLU A 212 -1.41 -22.10 -2.11
N TRP A 213 -2.71 -22.30 -2.39
CA TRP A 213 -3.60 -21.17 -2.64
C TRP A 213 -3.61 -20.13 -1.51
N ALA A 214 -3.43 -20.58 -0.26
CA ALA A 214 -3.51 -19.72 0.92
C ALA A 214 -2.19 -18.97 1.15
N TYR A 215 -1.04 -19.66 1.14
CA TYR A 215 0.23 -18.96 1.29
C TYR A 215 0.49 -18.01 0.11
N THR A 216 0.11 -18.38 -1.12
CA THR A 216 0.24 -17.49 -2.28
C THR A 216 -0.59 -16.22 -2.11
N LEU A 217 -1.84 -16.37 -1.65
CA LEU A 217 -2.71 -15.22 -1.37
C LEU A 217 -2.18 -14.35 -0.23
N TYR A 218 -1.64 -14.95 0.83
CA TYR A 218 -1.14 -14.20 1.98
C TYR A 218 0.18 -13.50 1.67
N ILE A 219 1.01 -14.08 0.81
CA ILE A 219 2.20 -13.41 0.26
C ILE A 219 1.76 -12.20 -0.58
N GLU A 220 0.79 -12.37 -1.48
CA GLU A 220 0.21 -11.27 -2.28
C GLU A 220 -0.26 -10.14 -1.36
N TRP A 221 -1.10 -10.46 -0.37
CA TRP A 221 -1.64 -9.48 0.56
C TRP A 221 -0.60 -8.79 1.43
N ALA A 222 0.40 -9.52 1.93
CA ALA A 222 1.48 -8.94 2.72
C ALA A 222 2.41 -8.02 1.90
N LYS A 223 2.47 -8.22 0.57
CA LYS A 223 3.20 -7.33 -0.35
C LYS A 223 2.39 -6.09 -0.73
N THR A 224 1.07 -6.21 -0.84
CA THR A 224 0.19 -5.09 -1.15
C THR A 224 -0.04 -4.17 0.05
N ASP A 225 -0.33 -4.75 1.21
CA ASP A 225 -0.48 -4.02 2.47
C ASP A 225 0.82 -4.18 3.27
N ILE A 226 1.76 -3.27 2.98
CA ILE A 226 3.10 -3.27 3.56
C ILE A 226 3.07 -3.05 5.08
N VAL A 227 4.14 -3.44 5.77
CA VAL A 227 4.25 -3.24 7.22
C VAL A 227 4.29 -1.75 7.52
N ASP A 228 3.36 -1.26 8.33
CA ASP A 228 3.25 0.13 8.74
C ASP A 228 3.73 0.38 10.19
N GLU A 229 3.76 1.65 10.61
CA GLU A 229 4.17 2.02 11.97
C GLU A 229 3.27 1.41 13.06
N LEU A 230 1.98 1.24 12.77
CA LEU A 230 1.00 0.69 13.70
C LEU A 230 1.28 -0.79 13.97
N GLU A 231 1.59 -1.56 12.93
CA GLU A 231 1.95 -2.96 13.03
C GLU A 231 3.33 -3.14 13.69
N ILE A 232 4.32 -2.30 13.36
CA ILE A 232 5.63 -2.29 14.04
C ILE A 232 5.46 -2.02 15.53
N LYS A 233 4.67 -0.99 15.89
CA LYS A 233 4.37 -0.66 17.29
C LYS A 233 3.71 -1.83 17.99
N ARG A 234 2.71 -2.45 17.37
CA ARG A 234 2.04 -3.62 17.94
C ARG A 234 3.01 -4.79 18.12
N ASN A 235 3.86 -5.10 17.14
CA ASN A 235 4.85 -6.17 17.24
C ASN A 235 5.81 -5.95 18.40
N ASN A 236 6.24 -4.70 18.61
CA ASN A 236 7.08 -4.30 19.74
C ASN A 236 6.37 -4.43 21.09
N GLU A 237 5.14 -3.96 21.21
CA GLU A 237 4.38 -4.04 22.46
C GLU A 237 4.00 -5.48 22.83
N VAL A 238 3.59 -6.30 21.86
CA VAL A 238 3.36 -7.73 22.08
C VAL A 238 4.65 -8.41 22.53
N SER A 239 5.80 -8.08 21.93
CA SER A 239 7.09 -8.65 22.32
C SER A 239 7.50 -8.33 23.76
N LYS A 240 7.24 -7.11 24.23
CA LYS A 240 7.46 -6.74 25.64
C LYS A 240 6.66 -7.61 26.62
N ILE A 241 5.48 -8.07 26.20
CA ILE A 241 4.59 -8.92 27.01
C ILE A 241 5.01 -10.39 26.90
N GLN A 242 5.14 -10.89 25.67
CA GLN A 242 5.28 -12.32 25.38
C GLN A 242 6.73 -12.80 25.31
N GLY A 243 7.68 -11.90 25.12
CA GLY A 243 9.11 -12.21 24.96
C GLY A 243 9.50 -12.79 23.61
N ASN A 244 8.54 -13.16 22.76
CA ASN A 244 8.77 -13.55 21.38
C ASN A 244 8.37 -12.42 20.41
N ARG A 245 8.61 -12.60 19.11
CA ARG A 245 8.32 -11.60 18.05
C ARG A 245 7.61 -12.25 16.87
N ASN A 246 6.83 -11.48 16.10
CA ASN A 246 6.37 -11.92 14.78
C ASN A 246 7.43 -11.59 13.72
N PRO A 247 8.18 -12.59 13.21
CA PRO A 247 9.26 -12.36 12.27
C PRO A 247 8.78 -11.96 10.87
N PHE A 248 7.52 -12.22 10.53
CA PHE A 248 6.93 -11.80 9.26
C PHE A 248 6.59 -10.30 9.27
N VAL A 249 6.49 -9.67 10.45
CA VAL A 249 6.45 -8.21 10.59
C VAL A 249 7.87 -7.66 10.55
N ASP A 250 8.79 -8.24 11.35
CA ASP A 250 10.17 -7.74 11.43
C ASP A 250 10.95 -7.82 10.11
N PHE A 251 10.63 -8.81 9.27
CA PHE A 251 11.22 -9.01 7.95
C PHE A 251 10.11 -9.15 6.90
N PRO A 252 9.67 -8.04 6.27
CA PRO A 252 8.53 -8.04 5.35
C PRO A 252 8.66 -9.00 4.16
N ASN A 253 9.87 -9.44 3.78
CA ASN A 253 10.12 -10.39 2.68
C ASN A 253 10.30 -11.85 3.14
N LEU A 254 10.23 -12.15 4.44
CA LEU A 254 10.54 -13.48 4.98
C LEU A 254 9.65 -14.58 4.41
N MET A 255 8.38 -14.27 4.11
CA MET A 255 7.42 -15.21 3.55
C MET A 255 7.86 -15.81 2.20
N GLU A 256 8.60 -15.05 1.39
CA GLU A 256 9.13 -15.52 0.11
C GLU A 256 10.19 -16.62 0.29
N TYR A 257 11.01 -16.51 1.34
CA TYR A 257 12.04 -17.50 1.66
C TYR A 257 11.46 -18.76 2.31
N VAL A 258 10.23 -18.68 2.83
CA VAL A 258 9.53 -19.79 3.47
C VAL A 258 8.64 -20.54 2.50
N TRP A 259 7.77 -19.84 1.75
CA TRP A 259 6.77 -20.46 0.87
C TRP A 259 6.79 -19.98 -0.58
N GLY A 260 7.36 -18.81 -0.84
CA GLY A 260 7.29 -18.17 -2.15
C GLY A 260 8.40 -18.58 -3.11
N ASP A 261 8.82 -17.65 -3.96
CA ASP A 261 9.79 -17.95 -5.04
C ASP A 261 11.24 -18.08 -4.55
N SER A 262 11.50 -17.61 -3.33
CA SER A 262 12.84 -17.49 -2.77
C SER A 262 13.27 -18.68 -1.91
N ILE A 263 12.48 -19.75 -1.86
CA ILE A 263 12.71 -20.94 -1.01
C ILE A 263 14.02 -21.70 -1.29
N THR A 264 14.66 -21.49 -2.43
CA THR A 264 15.94 -22.13 -2.79
C THR A 264 17.16 -21.32 -2.39
N TYR A 265 16.95 -20.11 -1.88
CA TYR A 265 18.02 -19.22 -1.47
C TYR A 265 18.16 -19.13 0.05
N ALA A 266 19.40 -18.87 0.48
CA ALA A 266 19.72 -18.66 1.89
C ALA A 266 19.12 -17.34 2.37
N PHE A 267 18.39 -17.40 3.47
CA PHE A 267 17.98 -16.21 4.20
C PHE A 267 19.15 -15.68 5.03
N ASP A 268 19.37 -14.36 5.03
CA ASP A 268 20.36 -13.70 5.88
C ASP A 268 19.70 -12.52 6.62
N PRO A 269 19.48 -12.63 7.95
CA PRO A 269 18.86 -11.59 8.75
C PRO A 269 19.72 -10.31 8.87
N GLU A 270 21.00 -10.36 8.50
CA GLU A 270 21.91 -9.20 8.53
C GLU A 270 21.81 -8.32 7.28
N THR A 271 21.40 -8.89 6.15
CA THR A 271 21.36 -8.18 4.86
C THR A 271 19.96 -8.03 4.28
N THR A 272 18.96 -8.72 4.86
CA THR A 272 17.56 -8.55 4.44
C THR A 272 16.98 -7.26 5.01
N VAL A 273 16.07 -6.64 4.26
CA VAL A 273 15.32 -5.45 4.69
C VAL A 273 14.51 -5.76 5.95
N LYS A 274 14.55 -4.84 6.91
CA LYS A 274 13.80 -4.88 8.17
C LYS A 274 12.72 -3.81 8.18
N ALA A 275 11.68 -4.02 8.97
CA ALA A 275 10.55 -3.11 9.05
C ALA A 275 10.90 -1.67 9.47
N ASP A 276 11.94 -1.47 10.30
CA ASP A 276 12.41 -0.15 10.72
C ASP A 276 13.11 0.64 9.59
N GLU A 277 13.48 -0.03 8.50
CA GLU A 277 13.99 0.57 7.26
C GLU A 277 12.93 0.52 6.12
N TYR A 278 11.72 0.04 6.44
CA TYR A 278 10.60 -0.18 5.51
C TYR A 278 9.44 0.80 5.75
N ILE A 279 9.69 1.88 6.49
CA ILE A 279 8.66 2.85 6.89
C ILE A 279 8.19 3.65 5.66
N ASP A 280 6.93 3.46 5.31
CA ASP A 280 6.10 4.39 4.53
C ASP A 280 5.88 5.67 5.34
N ASP A 281 6.18 6.84 4.76
CA ASP A 281 6.27 8.12 5.47
C ASP A 281 4.91 8.76 5.82
N GLY A 282 3.85 7.95 5.89
CA GLY A 282 2.53 8.40 6.30
C GLY A 282 1.77 9.19 5.23
N GLY A 283 2.11 9.01 3.95
CA GLY A 283 1.29 9.41 2.82
C GLY A 283 0.20 8.38 2.57
N GLY A 284 -1.02 8.63 3.06
CA GLY A 284 -2.20 7.88 2.65
C GLY A 284 -2.46 8.02 1.15
N ASP A 285 -1.86 7.12 0.39
CA ASP A 285 -2.19 6.60 -0.94
C ASP A 285 -1.14 5.52 -1.19
N ASN A 286 -1.37 4.31 -0.68
CA ASN A 286 -0.40 3.23 -0.85
C ASN A 286 -0.59 2.62 -2.24
N PRO A 287 0.38 2.75 -3.16
CA PRO A 287 0.29 2.16 -4.48
C PRO A 287 0.23 0.64 -4.36
N ASP A 288 -0.58 0.00 -5.21
CA ASP A 288 -0.41 -1.42 -5.51
C ASP A 288 1.09 -1.64 -5.86
N PRO A 289 1.76 -2.71 -5.41
CA PRO A 289 3.16 -2.99 -5.76
C PRO A 289 3.41 -3.18 -7.27
N ASN A 290 2.35 -3.21 -8.09
CA ASN A 290 2.42 -3.09 -9.54
C ASN A 290 2.05 -1.70 -10.07
N GLU A 291 1.57 -0.79 -9.22
CA GLU A 291 1.17 0.56 -9.59
C GLU A 291 2.39 1.48 -9.67
N GLU A 292 2.80 1.78 -10.89
CA GLU A 292 3.88 2.70 -11.17
C GLU A 292 3.32 4.10 -11.49
N ASN A 293 4.00 5.15 -11.03
CA ASN A 293 3.73 6.51 -11.49
C ASN A 293 4.30 6.69 -12.90
N ILE A 294 3.42 6.64 -13.91
CA ILE A 294 3.76 6.75 -15.33
C ILE A 294 4.03 8.22 -15.71
N LEU A 295 3.23 9.13 -15.16
CA LEU A 295 3.39 10.57 -15.33
C LEU A 295 3.03 11.27 -14.03
N GLN A 296 3.92 12.13 -13.52
CA GLN A 296 3.60 13.01 -12.41
C GLN A 296 4.22 14.38 -12.67
N VAL A 297 3.39 15.41 -12.79
CA VAL A 297 3.85 16.77 -13.09
C VAL A 297 3.17 17.77 -12.16
N ASP A 298 3.99 18.56 -11.46
CA ASP A 298 3.54 19.79 -10.80
C ASP A 298 3.73 20.97 -11.77
N PHE A 299 2.61 21.48 -12.31
CA PHE A 299 2.62 22.53 -13.31
C PHE A 299 3.09 23.90 -12.80
N THR A 300 3.16 24.07 -11.48
CA THR A 300 3.75 25.26 -10.87
C THR A 300 5.28 25.28 -11.04
N THR A 301 5.91 24.11 -11.22
CA THR A 301 7.37 23.95 -11.34
C THR A 301 7.85 23.56 -12.73
N ASP A 302 7.09 22.74 -13.47
CA ASP A 302 7.41 22.30 -14.84
C ASP A 302 6.16 22.29 -15.73
N GLY A 303 6.27 22.71 -17.00
CA GLY A 303 5.14 22.62 -17.95
C GLY A 303 4.83 21.18 -18.42
N GLY A 304 5.66 20.19 -18.07
CA GLY A 304 5.42 18.77 -18.34
C GLY A 304 5.54 18.38 -19.81
N GLY A 305 6.11 19.24 -20.65
CA GLY A 305 6.18 19.03 -22.10
C GLY A 305 4.82 19.10 -22.81
N PHE A 306 3.77 19.61 -22.16
CA PHE A 306 2.45 19.75 -22.77
C PHE A 306 2.49 20.75 -23.94
N THR A 307 1.72 20.45 -24.98
CA THR A 307 1.60 21.24 -26.20
C THR A 307 0.20 21.81 -26.32
N GLN A 308 0.07 22.98 -26.94
CA GLN A 308 -1.21 23.64 -27.11
C GLN A 308 -1.71 23.44 -28.54
N ASN A 309 -2.99 23.20 -28.70
CA ASN A 309 -3.68 23.21 -29.99
C ASN A 309 -4.95 24.05 -29.87
N ALA A 310 -5.28 24.82 -30.88
CA ALA A 310 -6.51 25.62 -30.89
C ALA A 310 -7.15 25.57 -32.27
N SER A 311 -8.44 25.25 -32.30
CA SER A 311 -9.25 25.32 -33.52
C SER A 311 -9.94 26.68 -33.65
N THR A 312 -10.21 27.34 -32.51
CA THR A 312 -10.77 28.69 -32.44
C THR A 312 -10.00 29.50 -31.41
N LEU A 313 -9.56 30.69 -31.80
CA LEU A 313 -8.88 31.65 -30.92
C LEU A 313 -9.66 32.96 -30.89
N PRO A 314 -9.63 33.70 -29.77
CA PRO A 314 -10.22 35.03 -29.69
C PRO A 314 -9.63 36.01 -30.72
N TYR A 315 -8.32 35.92 -30.98
CA TYR A 315 -7.63 36.56 -32.12
C TYR A 315 -6.33 35.81 -32.43
N GLU A 316 -5.75 36.06 -33.61
CA GLU A 316 -4.50 35.43 -34.04
C GLU A 316 -3.36 35.71 -33.05
N GLY A 317 -2.75 34.65 -32.51
CA GLY A 317 -1.66 34.74 -31.53
C GLY A 317 -2.11 34.85 -30.06
N PHE A 318 -3.42 34.77 -29.77
CA PHE A 318 -3.90 34.70 -28.40
C PHE A 318 -3.51 33.34 -27.76
N ASN A 319 -2.95 33.39 -26.54
CA ASN A 319 -2.60 32.21 -25.77
C ASN A 319 -3.74 31.84 -24.83
N VAL A 320 -4.60 30.92 -25.26
CA VAL A 320 -5.69 30.41 -24.41
C VAL A 320 -5.12 29.72 -23.18
N TRP A 321 -4.14 28.84 -23.39
CA TRP A 321 -3.42 28.16 -22.34
C TRP A 321 -2.09 28.87 -22.05
N ARG A 322 -1.88 29.26 -20.79
CA ARG A 322 -0.60 29.82 -20.33
C ARG A 322 -0.16 29.16 -19.05
N ARG A 323 1.14 28.97 -18.88
CA ARG A 323 1.70 28.45 -17.64
C ARG A 323 1.95 29.60 -16.66
N ASP A 324 1.60 29.37 -15.41
CA ASP A 324 1.87 30.23 -14.27
C ASP A 324 2.57 29.43 -13.16
N ASN A 325 3.55 30.06 -12.49
CA ASN A 325 4.36 29.38 -11.48
C ASN A 325 3.67 29.23 -10.12
N GLN A 326 2.46 29.76 -9.95
CA GLN A 326 1.66 29.62 -8.74
C GLN A 326 0.42 28.75 -8.98
N TYR A 327 -0.18 28.84 -10.17
CA TYR A 327 -1.48 28.21 -10.47
C TYR A 327 -1.40 27.04 -11.46
N GLY A 328 -0.24 26.81 -12.09
CA GLY A 328 -0.06 25.78 -13.11
C GLY A 328 -0.54 26.27 -14.48
N TRP A 329 -1.18 25.39 -15.26
CA TRP A 329 -1.73 25.77 -16.56
C TRP A 329 -3.08 26.47 -16.41
N ILE A 330 -3.22 27.65 -17.00
CA ILE A 330 -4.42 28.47 -16.96
C ILE A 330 -5.01 28.56 -18.36
N ALA A 331 -6.27 28.16 -18.52
CA ALA A 331 -7.08 28.40 -19.70
C ALA A 331 -8.07 29.54 -19.49
N THR A 332 -8.09 30.51 -20.40
CA THR A 332 -9.15 31.51 -20.47
C THR A 332 -9.23 32.12 -21.85
N ALA A 333 -10.43 32.49 -22.28
CA ALA A 333 -10.68 33.35 -23.45
C ALA A 333 -11.23 34.72 -23.04
N TYR A 334 -11.10 35.09 -21.77
CA TYR A 334 -11.52 36.40 -21.29
C TYR A 334 -10.43 37.43 -21.56
N TYR A 335 -10.74 38.42 -22.40
CA TYR A 335 -9.85 39.54 -22.67
C TYR A 335 -10.66 40.81 -22.94
N ASP A 336 -10.07 41.98 -22.68
CA ASP A 336 -10.74 43.30 -22.86
C ASP A 336 -12.14 43.35 -22.20
N ASN A 337 -12.20 42.89 -20.95
CA ASN A 337 -13.42 42.81 -20.13
C ASN A 337 -14.60 42.04 -20.74
N SER A 338 -14.34 41.14 -21.69
CA SER A 338 -15.37 40.32 -22.34
C SER A 338 -14.90 38.88 -22.56
N GLY A 339 -15.83 37.93 -22.56
CA GLY A 339 -15.58 36.56 -22.98
C GLY A 339 -15.60 36.45 -24.49
N HIS A 340 -14.86 35.49 -25.04
CA HIS A 340 -14.75 35.26 -26.48
C HIS A 340 -14.85 33.78 -26.83
N ASP A 341 -15.13 33.55 -28.10
CA ASP A 341 -15.19 32.20 -28.65
C ASP A 341 -13.79 31.58 -28.66
N SER A 342 -13.67 30.38 -28.13
CA SER A 342 -12.42 29.63 -28.08
C SER A 342 -12.69 28.14 -28.03
N ASP A 343 -11.82 27.39 -28.68
CA ASP A 343 -11.80 25.93 -28.63
C ASP A 343 -10.33 25.53 -28.72
N ALA A 344 -9.76 25.16 -27.56
CA ALA A 344 -8.34 24.90 -27.42
C ALA A 344 -8.03 23.80 -26.40
N SER A 345 -7.08 22.94 -26.74
CA SER A 345 -6.65 21.82 -25.92
C SER A 345 -5.21 21.98 -25.47
N LEU A 346 -4.95 21.59 -24.23
CA LEU A 346 -3.61 21.38 -23.69
C LEU A 346 -3.33 19.87 -23.66
N ILE A 347 -2.38 19.41 -24.45
CA ILE A 347 -2.17 18.00 -24.78
C ILE A 347 -0.85 17.52 -24.21
N SER A 348 -0.87 16.42 -23.46
CA SER A 348 0.32 15.80 -22.87
C SER A 348 1.30 15.28 -23.94
N PRO A 349 2.56 15.03 -23.58
CA PRO A 349 3.40 14.07 -24.29
C PRO A 349 2.71 12.69 -24.40
N GLU A 350 3.23 11.83 -25.26
CA GLU A 350 2.78 10.44 -25.33
C GLU A 350 3.04 9.73 -23.99
N ILE A 351 2.01 9.07 -23.47
CA ILE A 351 2.04 8.24 -22.26
C ILE A 351 1.92 6.80 -22.74
N ASP A 352 2.90 5.97 -22.39
CA ASP A 352 2.99 4.60 -22.86
C ASP A 352 2.37 3.64 -21.84
N LEU A 353 1.15 3.18 -22.10
CA LEU A 353 0.46 2.20 -21.28
C LEU A 353 0.62 0.77 -21.82
N THR A 354 1.53 0.52 -22.77
CA THR A 354 1.65 -0.79 -23.44
C THR A 354 1.99 -1.94 -22.50
N GLU A 355 2.69 -1.67 -21.40
CA GLU A 355 3.09 -2.66 -20.41
C GLU A 355 2.12 -2.74 -19.21
N TYR A 356 0.99 -2.04 -19.24
CA TYR A 356 0.09 -1.90 -18.08
C TYR A 356 -1.24 -2.62 -18.31
N ALA A 357 -1.72 -3.32 -17.28
CA ALA A 357 -3.01 -4.01 -17.27
C ALA A 357 -4.18 -3.09 -16.88
N GLY A 358 -3.88 -1.97 -16.23
CA GLY A 358 -4.83 -0.93 -15.86
C GLY A 358 -4.10 0.38 -15.58
N ALA A 359 -4.82 1.50 -15.60
CA ALA A 359 -4.24 2.82 -15.33
C ALA A 359 -5.30 3.80 -14.80
N ASN A 360 -4.87 4.79 -14.03
CA ASN A 360 -5.72 5.85 -13.50
C ASN A 360 -5.15 7.23 -13.80
N LEU A 361 -6.04 8.20 -14.02
CA LEU A 361 -5.73 9.61 -14.18
C LEU A 361 -6.30 10.39 -12.99
N SER A 362 -5.49 11.23 -12.37
CA SER A 362 -5.94 12.26 -11.44
C SER A 362 -5.24 13.59 -11.68
N PHE A 363 -5.88 14.69 -11.32
CA PHE A 363 -5.32 16.03 -11.43
C PHE A 363 -6.00 16.98 -10.45
N THR A 364 -5.32 18.07 -10.12
CA THR A 364 -5.84 19.11 -9.24
C THR A 364 -6.20 20.34 -10.06
N HIS A 365 -7.45 20.80 -9.95
CA HIS A 365 -7.96 21.92 -10.76
C HIS A 365 -8.88 22.88 -10.03
N ALA A 366 -8.94 24.11 -10.52
CA ALA A 366 -9.85 25.15 -10.06
C ALA A 366 -10.60 25.77 -11.23
N VAL A 367 -11.86 26.14 -11.02
CA VAL A 367 -12.66 26.86 -12.02
C VAL A 367 -13.32 28.05 -11.33
N ASN A 368 -13.14 29.24 -11.91
CA ASN A 368 -13.81 30.44 -11.44
C ASN A 368 -14.38 31.24 -12.63
N HIS A 369 -15.14 32.29 -12.31
CA HIS A 369 -15.81 33.14 -13.28
C HIS A 369 -16.77 32.41 -14.21
N ARG A 370 -17.30 31.27 -13.77
CA ARG A 370 -18.40 30.57 -14.44
C ARG A 370 -19.55 31.55 -14.70
N SER A 371 -20.05 31.54 -15.94
CA SER A 371 -21.32 32.19 -16.27
C SER A 371 -22.51 31.33 -15.83
N THR A 372 -23.36 30.86 -16.75
CA THR A 372 -24.59 30.11 -16.42
C THR A 372 -24.39 28.59 -16.41
N HIS A 373 -23.49 28.07 -17.26
CA HIS A 373 -23.28 26.62 -17.46
C HIS A 373 -22.37 26.00 -16.41
N SER A 374 -22.57 24.72 -16.10
CA SER A 374 -21.66 23.99 -15.22
C SER A 374 -20.32 23.77 -15.93
N PRO A 375 -19.18 23.66 -15.22
CA PRO A 375 -17.87 23.52 -15.89
C PRO A 375 -17.80 22.35 -16.87
N GLN A 376 -18.39 21.20 -16.51
CA GLN A 376 -18.48 20.00 -17.34
C GLN A 376 -19.28 20.15 -18.65
N ASP A 377 -20.00 21.26 -18.84
CA ASP A 377 -20.74 21.50 -20.08
C ASP A 377 -19.82 22.00 -21.21
N VAL A 378 -18.67 22.61 -20.86
CA VAL A 378 -17.76 23.26 -21.82
C VAL A 378 -16.28 22.93 -21.60
N LEU A 379 -15.93 22.30 -20.48
CA LEU A 379 -14.61 21.78 -20.18
C LEU A 379 -14.65 20.25 -20.27
N ASP A 380 -13.63 19.66 -20.88
CA ASP A 380 -13.52 18.22 -21.07
C ASP A 380 -12.10 17.74 -20.84
N VAL A 381 -11.97 16.45 -20.52
CA VAL A 381 -10.69 15.75 -20.49
C VAL A 381 -10.80 14.55 -21.39
N GLU A 382 -10.00 14.54 -22.45
CA GLU A 382 -10.08 13.54 -23.50
C GLU A 382 -8.82 12.69 -23.53
N ILE A 383 -8.98 11.41 -23.84
CA ILE A 383 -7.87 10.52 -24.19
C ILE A 383 -7.75 10.46 -25.70
N ILE A 384 -6.60 10.90 -26.21
CA ILE A 384 -6.23 10.74 -27.61
C ILE A 384 -5.49 9.41 -27.75
N CYS A 385 -6.11 8.46 -28.44
CA CYS A 385 -5.55 7.13 -28.71
C CYS A 385 -5.82 6.77 -30.17
N ASP A 386 -4.82 6.30 -30.91
CA ASP A 386 -4.95 5.93 -32.33
C ASP A 386 -5.56 7.05 -33.22
N GLY A 387 -5.29 8.32 -32.86
CA GLY A 387 -5.81 9.49 -33.57
C GLY A 387 -7.28 9.82 -33.29
N GLN A 388 -7.93 9.13 -32.35
CA GLN A 388 -9.30 9.40 -31.90
C GLN A 388 -9.28 10.01 -30.49
N ALA A 389 -10.02 11.09 -30.30
CA ALA A 389 -10.26 11.69 -28.98
C ALA A 389 -11.49 11.06 -28.33
N THR A 390 -11.35 10.55 -27.12
CA THR A 390 -12.42 9.94 -26.34
C THR A 390 -12.62 10.72 -25.03
N PRO A 391 -13.75 11.42 -24.84
CA PRO A 391 -14.07 12.10 -23.59
C PRO A 391 -14.13 11.15 -22.40
N LEU A 392 -13.59 11.58 -21.26
CA LEU A 392 -13.69 10.89 -19.98
C LEU A 392 -14.85 11.47 -19.16
N THR A 393 -15.35 10.67 -18.21
CA THR A 393 -16.41 11.10 -17.29
C THR A 393 -16.08 10.67 -15.86
N GLY A 394 -16.83 11.17 -14.87
CA GLY A 394 -16.65 10.80 -13.46
C GLY A 394 -15.78 11.76 -12.65
N PHE A 395 -15.33 12.87 -13.24
CA PHE A 395 -14.54 13.88 -12.53
C PHE A 395 -15.36 14.60 -11.44
N THR A 396 -14.69 14.89 -10.33
CA THR A 396 -15.14 15.87 -9.35
C THR A 396 -14.84 17.28 -9.88
N TRP A 397 -15.87 17.93 -10.44
CA TRP A 397 -15.77 19.28 -10.98
C TRP A 397 -15.89 20.37 -9.89
N PRO A 398 -15.06 21.43 -9.90
CA PRO A 398 -15.25 22.60 -9.07
C PRO A 398 -16.60 23.27 -9.36
N ALA A 399 -17.17 23.99 -8.40
CA ALA A 399 -18.45 24.68 -8.57
C ALA A 399 -18.42 25.83 -9.62
N GLY A 400 -17.22 26.25 -10.04
CA GLY A 400 -17.03 27.30 -11.05
C GLY A 400 -16.99 28.74 -10.50
N ASN A 401 -17.02 28.92 -9.18
CA ASN A 401 -17.14 30.22 -8.51
C ASN A 401 -16.07 30.44 -7.42
N SER A 402 -14.97 29.70 -7.48
CA SER A 402 -13.92 29.73 -6.47
C SER A 402 -12.57 29.36 -7.06
N TRP A 403 -11.50 29.96 -6.54
CA TRP A 403 -10.12 29.55 -6.82
C TRP A 403 -9.64 28.39 -5.93
N ALA A 404 -10.55 27.77 -5.17
CA ALA A 404 -10.24 26.57 -4.42
C ALA A 404 -9.95 25.42 -5.39
N PHE A 405 -8.73 24.91 -5.33
CA PHE A 405 -8.33 23.71 -6.05
C PHE A 405 -9.04 22.48 -5.47
N ASN A 406 -9.58 21.66 -6.36
CA ASN A 406 -10.20 20.37 -6.04
C ASN A 406 -9.40 19.26 -6.74
N ASN A 407 -9.31 18.10 -6.12
CA ASN A 407 -8.84 16.89 -6.79
C ASN A 407 -9.95 16.36 -7.70
N SER A 408 -9.61 15.93 -8.91
CA SER A 408 -10.54 15.33 -9.88
C SER A 408 -11.17 14.02 -9.41
N GLY A 409 -10.55 13.34 -8.44
CA GLY A 409 -10.72 11.91 -8.18
C GLY A 409 -9.83 11.08 -9.12
N ASP A 410 -9.84 9.76 -8.93
CA ASP A 410 -9.16 8.80 -9.80
C ASP A 410 -10.09 8.31 -10.90
N ILE A 411 -9.70 8.55 -12.15
CA ILE A 411 -10.49 8.20 -13.33
C ILE A 411 -9.79 7.04 -14.05
N SER A 412 -10.47 5.91 -14.14
CA SER A 412 -9.96 4.72 -14.81
C SER A 412 -9.68 4.99 -16.29
N LEU A 413 -8.48 4.60 -16.71
CA LEU A 413 -7.99 4.55 -18.08
C LEU A 413 -7.89 3.10 -18.58
N ASP A 414 -8.52 2.13 -17.92
CA ASP A 414 -8.35 0.70 -18.22
C ASP A 414 -8.75 0.35 -19.65
N ALA A 415 -9.68 1.09 -20.26
CA ALA A 415 -10.05 0.95 -21.66
C ALA A 415 -8.89 1.23 -22.65
N PHE A 416 -7.83 1.86 -22.17
CA PHE A 416 -6.62 2.23 -22.90
C PHE A 416 -5.37 1.48 -22.44
N ALA A 417 -5.50 0.53 -21.50
CA ALA A 417 -4.44 -0.39 -21.13
C ALA A 417 -3.89 -1.11 -22.38
N GLY A 418 -2.57 -1.28 -22.46
CA GLY A 418 -1.90 -1.86 -23.63
C GLY A 418 -1.70 -0.89 -24.80
N LYS A 419 -1.96 0.42 -24.65
CA LYS A 419 -1.89 1.41 -25.74
C LYS A 419 -1.00 2.60 -25.40
N LYS A 420 -0.61 3.37 -26.42
CA LYS A 420 0.00 4.68 -26.28
C LYS A 420 -1.08 5.75 -26.39
N ILE A 421 -1.13 6.65 -25.41
CA ILE A 421 -2.17 7.66 -25.32
C ILE A 421 -1.60 9.06 -25.12
N ARG A 422 -2.45 10.08 -25.23
CA ARG A 422 -2.22 11.42 -24.68
C ARG A 422 -3.46 11.87 -23.93
N VAL A 423 -3.27 12.62 -22.85
CA VAL A 423 -4.34 13.31 -22.13
C VAL A 423 -4.48 14.72 -22.70
N ALA A 424 -5.69 15.13 -23.03
CA ALA A 424 -6.00 16.47 -23.51
C ALA A 424 -7.00 17.15 -22.57
N PHE A 425 -6.61 18.28 -21.98
CA PHE A 425 -7.54 19.18 -21.29
C PHE A 425 -8.14 20.11 -22.34
N HIS A 426 -9.43 19.98 -22.62
CA HIS A 426 -10.13 20.75 -23.66
C HIS A 426 -10.93 21.89 -23.03
N TYR A 427 -10.59 23.12 -23.39
CA TYR A 427 -11.29 24.33 -22.98
C TYR A 427 -12.13 24.87 -24.15
N ARG A 428 -13.43 25.02 -23.92
CA ARG A 428 -14.35 25.71 -24.84
C ARG A 428 -14.97 26.91 -24.15
N SER A 429 -15.15 27.99 -24.90
CA SER A 429 -15.90 29.15 -24.44
C SER A 429 -16.59 29.86 -25.59
N THR A 430 -17.58 30.66 -25.23
CA THR A 430 -18.23 31.64 -26.11
C THR A 430 -18.28 33.01 -25.44
N THR A 431 -18.73 34.02 -26.18
CA THR A 431 -19.05 35.34 -25.62
C THR A 431 -20.02 35.31 -24.42
N ALA A 432 -20.97 34.35 -24.39
CA ALA A 432 -21.92 34.18 -23.30
C ALA A 432 -21.45 33.14 -22.24
N GLU A 433 -20.56 32.24 -22.62
CA GLU A 433 -20.15 31.07 -21.85
C GLU A 433 -18.64 31.06 -21.68
N ASN A 434 -18.16 31.76 -20.66
CA ASN A 434 -16.74 31.82 -20.36
C ASN A 434 -16.47 31.53 -18.89
N MET A 435 -15.25 31.09 -18.63
CA MET A 435 -14.71 30.86 -17.30
C MET A 435 -13.18 30.87 -17.40
N GLN A 436 -12.52 30.77 -16.25
CA GLN A 436 -11.09 30.44 -16.21
C GLN A 436 -10.93 29.08 -15.56
N TRP A 437 -10.12 28.23 -16.17
CA TRP A 437 -9.80 26.89 -15.69
C TRP A 437 -8.31 26.78 -15.40
N GLU A 438 -7.95 26.27 -14.23
CA GLU A 438 -6.57 26.13 -13.79
C GLU A 438 -6.28 24.67 -13.48
N ILE A 439 -5.21 24.12 -14.07
CA ILE A 439 -4.70 22.77 -13.81
C ILE A 439 -3.36 22.89 -13.10
N LYS A 440 -3.33 22.50 -11.83
CA LYS A 440 -2.15 22.65 -10.98
C LYS A 440 -1.17 21.50 -11.12
N ASN A 441 -1.66 20.28 -11.29
CA ASN A 441 -0.84 19.08 -11.45
C ASN A 441 -1.61 18.03 -12.25
N ILE A 442 -0.90 16.99 -12.68
CA ILE A 442 -1.47 15.76 -13.24
C ILE A 442 -0.68 14.56 -12.70
N SER A 443 -1.38 13.47 -12.44
CA SER A 443 -0.84 12.16 -12.16
C SER A 443 -1.49 11.12 -13.07
N VAL A 444 -0.68 10.25 -13.67
CA VAL A 444 -1.13 9.00 -14.27
C VAL A 444 -0.37 7.88 -13.59
N SER A 445 -1.09 7.02 -12.89
CA SER A 445 -0.57 5.78 -12.34
C SER A 445 -1.03 4.60 -13.19
N GLY A 446 -0.31 3.49 -13.15
CA GLY A 446 -0.83 2.27 -13.75
C GLY A 446 -0.28 1.00 -13.17
N THR A 447 -1.15 -0.01 -13.15
CA THR A 447 -0.86 -1.36 -12.69
C THR A 447 -0.15 -2.12 -13.80
N ALA A 448 1.13 -2.44 -13.61
CA ALA A 448 1.93 -3.21 -14.54
C ALA A 448 1.23 -4.52 -14.91
N SER A 449 1.27 -4.87 -16.19
CA SER A 449 0.86 -6.18 -16.66
C SER A 449 1.74 -7.21 -15.98
N THR A 450 1.15 -8.09 -15.16
CA THR A 450 1.88 -9.22 -14.62
C THR A 450 2.32 -10.08 -15.80
N SER A 451 3.60 -9.96 -16.18
CA SER A 451 4.17 -10.79 -17.24
C SER A 451 4.06 -12.24 -16.79
N SER A 452 3.08 -12.95 -17.34
CA SER A 452 3.09 -14.40 -17.30
C SER A 452 4.42 -14.89 -17.90
N ILE A 453 4.85 -16.06 -17.48
CA ILE A 453 6.10 -16.75 -17.88
C ILE A 453 6.31 -16.87 -19.41
N GLY A 454 5.34 -16.47 -20.25
CA GLY A 454 5.38 -16.58 -21.71
C GLY A 454 6.14 -15.49 -22.48
N ASP A 455 6.25 -14.25 -21.98
CA ASP A 455 6.79 -13.13 -22.77
C ASP A 455 8.27 -12.86 -22.50
N VAL A 456 9.07 -13.90 -22.69
CA VAL A 456 10.51 -13.82 -22.64
C VAL A 456 11.02 -13.56 -24.05
N THR A 457 11.36 -12.31 -24.37
CA THR A 457 11.94 -11.96 -25.67
C THR A 457 13.38 -12.46 -25.77
N ASP A 458 13.61 -13.30 -26.77
CA ASP A 458 14.86 -14.02 -27.04
C ASP A 458 15.99 -13.13 -27.62
N ARG A 459 16.00 -11.82 -27.35
CA ARG A 459 16.91 -10.87 -28.00
C ARG A 459 17.61 -9.95 -27.01
N ASN A 460 18.94 -10.02 -26.99
CA ASN A 460 19.87 -9.05 -26.39
C ASN A 460 19.81 -7.66 -27.07
N THR A 461 18.62 -7.15 -27.40
CA THR A 461 18.48 -5.81 -27.98
C THR A 461 18.54 -4.77 -26.87
N GLY A 462 19.67 -4.05 -26.79
CA GLY A 462 19.81 -2.86 -25.92
C GLY A 462 20.83 -2.96 -24.79
N ILE A 463 21.53 -4.09 -24.63
CA ILE A 463 22.59 -4.25 -23.64
C ILE A 463 23.96 -4.18 -24.34
N ASP A 464 24.81 -3.26 -23.89
CA ASP A 464 26.21 -3.15 -24.31
C ASP A 464 27.11 -3.76 -23.23
N PHE A 465 27.52 -5.02 -23.40
CA PHE A 465 28.32 -5.74 -22.41
C PHE A 465 29.75 -5.21 -22.23
N ASP A 466 30.21 -4.31 -23.11
CA ASP A 466 31.52 -3.66 -22.98
C ASP A 466 31.48 -2.44 -22.04
N ARG A 467 30.27 -1.99 -21.65
CA ARG A 467 30.06 -0.86 -20.73
C ARG A 467 29.71 -1.34 -19.32
N LYS A 468 29.68 -0.45 -18.33
CA LYS A 468 29.30 -0.83 -16.95
C LYS A 468 27.81 -1.22 -16.93
N TYR A 469 27.55 -2.42 -16.44
CA TYR A 469 26.20 -2.91 -16.14
C TYR A 469 26.18 -3.59 -14.77
N GLU A 470 25.02 -3.98 -14.29
CA GLU A 470 24.84 -4.84 -13.13
C GLU A 470 23.85 -5.94 -13.53
N MET A 471 24.00 -7.13 -12.96
CA MET A 471 23.08 -8.24 -13.21
C MET A 471 22.35 -8.55 -11.92
N TYR A 472 21.10 -8.93 -12.05
CA TYR A 472 20.24 -9.34 -10.96
C TYR A 472 19.42 -10.55 -11.39
N SER A 473 18.99 -11.37 -10.45
CA SER A 473 17.96 -12.37 -10.71
C SER A 473 16.57 -11.70 -10.77
N PRO A 474 15.53 -12.37 -11.27
CA PRO A 474 14.17 -11.82 -11.34
C PRO A 474 13.60 -11.41 -9.97
N ASP A 475 14.08 -12.03 -8.90
CA ASP A 475 13.78 -11.72 -7.50
C ASP A 475 14.73 -10.65 -6.90
N GLY A 476 15.45 -9.88 -7.73
CA GLY A 476 16.17 -8.67 -7.33
C GLY A 476 17.54 -8.89 -6.68
N ARG A 477 18.09 -10.11 -6.67
CA ARG A 477 19.42 -10.38 -6.08
C ARG A 477 20.52 -10.00 -7.06
N LYS A 478 21.55 -9.31 -6.61
CA LYS A 478 22.72 -9.00 -7.45
C LYS A 478 23.47 -10.28 -7.83
N LEU A 479 23.66 -10.51 -9.12
CA LEU A 479 24.37 -11.67 -9.69
C LEU A 479 25.83 -11.32 -10.00
N ASP A 480 26.72 -12.30 -9.79
CA ASP A 480 28.14 -12.20 -10.13
C ASP A 480 28.34 -12.45 -11.64
N LYS A 481 28.87 -11.47 -12.35
CA LYS A 481 29.09 -11.53 -13.80
C LYS A 481 30.13 -12.55 -14.25
N THR A 482 30.99 -13.00 -13.33
CA THR A 482 32.08 -13.95 -13.63
C THR A 482 31.61 -15.40 -13.63
N ILE A 483 30.40 -15.65 -13.12
CA ILE A 483 29.78 -16.97 -13.07
C ILE A 483 28.80 -17.09 -14.24
N PRO A 484 28.82 -18.19 -15.02
CA PRO A 484 27.83 -18.43 -16.05
C PRO A 484 26.44 -18.55 -15.42
N HIS A 485 25.49 -17.76 -15.91
CA HIS A 485 24.09 -17.83 -15.49
C HIS A 485 23.26 -18.29 -16.68
N SER A 486 22.42 -19.30 -16.47
CA SER A 486 21.43 -19.74 -17.46
C SER A 486 20.04 -19.46 -16.92
N GLY A 487 19.18 -18.83 -17.72
CA GLY A 487 17.83 -18.42 -17.34
C GLY A 487 17.61 -16.91 -17.42
N ILE A 488 16.47 -16.46 -16.88
CA ILE A 488 16.08 -15.05 -16.88
C ILE A 488 16.92 -14.29 -15.86
N ILE A 489 17.49 -13.18 -16.29
CA ILE A 489 18.20 -12.22 -15.46
C ILE A 489 17.68 -10.80 -15.74
N ILE A 490 17.89 -9.90 -14.81
CA ILE A 490 17.60 -8.48 -14.88
C ILE A 490 18.94 -7.74 -14.98
N ILE A 491 19.19 -7.04 -16.08
CA ILE A 491 20.41 -6.25 -16.30
C ILE A 491 20.09 -4.78 -16.07
N ARG A 492 20.86 -4.11 -15.21
CA ARG A 492 20.83 -2.65 -15.08
C ARG A 492 22.00 -2.02 -15.82
N GLN A 493 21.72 -1.10 -16.75
CA GLN A 493 22.73 -0.35 -17.49
C GLN A 493 22.22 1.05 -17.82
N ASP A 494 23.02 2.08 -17.60
CA ASP A 494 22.69 3.49 -17.87
C ASP A 494 21.32 3.93 -17.27
N GLY A 495 20.99 3.44 -16.07
CA GLY A 495 19.72 3.74 -15.37
C GLY A 495 18.50 2.96 -15.89
N LYS A 496 18.67 2.11 -16.91
CA LYS A 496 17.62 1.24 -17.45
C LYS A 496 17.71 -0.15 -16.86
N THR A 497 16.55 -0.79 -16.69
CA THR A 497 16.42 -2.18 -16.22
C THR A 497 15.91 -3.05 -17.38
N ILE A 498 16.61 -4.13 -17.71
CA ILE A 498 16.35 -4.96 -18.90
C ILE A 498 16.24 -6.42 -18.46
N LYS A 499 15.11 -7.07 -18.73
CA LYS A 499 14.96 -8.52 -18.51
C LYS A 499 15.54 -9.27 -19.71
N ALA A 500 16.51 -10.14 -19.49
CA ALA A 500 17.22 -10.89 -20.54
C ALA A 500 17.30 -12.37 -20.20
N VAL A 501 17.36 -13.24 -21.21
CA VAL A 501 17.69 -14.66 -21.02
C VAL A 501 19.14 -14.88 -21.37
N MET A 502 19.91 -15.38 -20.41
CA MET A 502 21.22 -15.94 -20.71
C MET A 502 21.09 -17.43 -20.94
N ARG A 503 21.67 -17.93 -22.03
CA ARG A 503 21.73 -19.34 -22.38
C ARG A 503 23.10 -19.90 -22.05
#